data_AF-A0A836SLA6-F1
#
_entry.id   AF-A0A836SLA6-F1
#
_cell.length_a   1.000
_cell.length_b   1.000
_cell.length_c   1.000
_cell.angle_alpha   90.00
_cell.angle_beta   90.00
_cell.angle_gamma   90.00
#
_symmetry.space_group_name_H-M   'P 1'
#
loop_
_entity.id
_entity.type
_entity.pdbx_description
1 polymer ?
#
loop_
_entity_poly.entity_id
_entity_poly.type
_entity_poly.pdbx_seq_one_letter_code
_entity_poly.pdbx_strand_id
1 'polypeptide(L)' 'MKEKVKVLLSHWTEHNAEHAREFLKWAERVPEIAEELRRAARYVEEASKMLEVALRKLTQEEI' A
#
# COMPACT_ATOMS: atom_id res chain seq x y z
N MET A 1 14.85 -14.44 9.10
CA MET A 1 13.77 -13.49 9.49
C MET A 1 13.69 -12.31 8.51
N LYS A 2 14.80 -11.59 8.26
CA LYS A 2 14.85 -10.46 7.31
C LYS A 2 14.37 -10.81 5.89
N GLU A 3 14.78 -11.95 5.32
CA GLU A 3 14.31 -12.41 4.00
C GLU A 3 12.79 -12.56 3.89
N LYS A 4 12.16 -13.17 4.91
CA LYS A 4 10.70 -13.30 4.96
C LYS A 4 10.02 -11.93 4.98
N VAL A 5 10.58 -10.97 5.71
CA VAL A 5 10.05 -9.60 5.77
C VAL A 5 10.20 -8.90 4.43
N LYS A 6 11.30 -9.07 3.68
CA LYS A 6 11.45 -8.50 2.33
C LYS A 6 10.34 -8.97 1.39
N VAL A 7 10.07 -10.28 1.37
CA VAL A 7 8.99 -10.85 0.55
C VAL A 7 7.63 -10.27 0.95
N LEU A 8 7.37 -10.15 2.26
CA LEU A 8 6.13 -9.58 2.78
C LEU A 8 5.98 -8.10 2.43
N LEU A 9 7.05 -7.30 2.53
CA LEU A 9 7.03 -5.87 2.17
C LEU A 9 6.64 -5.67 0.70
N SER A 10 7.24 -6.43 -0.21
CA SER A 10 6.89 -6.39 -1.63
C SER A 10 5.43 -6.80 -1.86
N HIS A 11 4.99 -7.89 -1.23
CA HIS A 11 3.62 -8.40 -1.36
C HIS A 11 2.58 -7.41 -0.82
N TRP A 12 2.82 -6.80 0.34
CA TRP A 12 1.90 -5.81 0.92
C TRP A 12 1.80 -4.55 0.08
N THR A 13 2.92 -4.05 -0.48
CA THR A 13 2.88 -2.88 -1.38
C THR A 13 2.02 -3.15 -2.61
N GLU A 14 2.14 -4.34 -3.22
CA GLU A 14 1.31 -4.75 -4.36
C GLU A 14 -0.17 -4.84 -3.97
N HIS A 15 -0.47 -5.52 -2.86
CA HIS A 15 -1.84 -5.70 -2.40
C HIS A 15 -2.52 -4.38 -2.00
N ASN A 16 -1.77 -3.48 -1.37
CA ASN A 16 -2.24 -2.14 -1.05
C ASN A 16 -2.63 -1.35 -2.31
N ALA A 17 -1.89 -1.51 -3.40
CA ALA A 17 -2.24 -0.87 -4.68
C ALA A 17 -3.55 -1.44 -5.25
N GLU A 18 -3.82 -2.74 -5.10
CA GLU A 18 -5.13 -3.33 -5.45
C GLU A 18 -6.27 -2.74 -4.61
N HIS A 19 -6.08 -2.64 -3.29
CA HIS A 19 -7.07 -2.02 -2.40
C HIS A 19 -7.37 -0.57 -2.78
N ALA A 20 -6.35 0.26 -3.01
CA ALA A 20 -6.54 1.66 -3.39
C ALA A 20 -7.36 1.77 -4.69
N ARG A 21 -7.05 0.96 -5.71
CA ARG A 21 -7.83 0.93 -6.96
C ARG A 21 -9.28 0.53 -6.74
N GLU A 22 -9.53 -0.51 -5.95
CA GLU A 22 -10.89 -0.97 -5.69
C GLU A 22 -11.69 0.07 -4.88
N PHE A 23 -11.07 0.74 -3.89
CA PHE A 23 -11.71 1.82 -3.14
C PHE A 23 -12.11 2.98 -4.05
N LEU A 24 -11.22 3.41 -4.94
CA LEU A 24 -11.51 4.51 -5.88
C LEU A 24 -12.64 4.14 -6.83
N LYS A 25 -12.65 2.91 -7.35
CA LYS A 25 -13.75 2.39 -8.19
C LYS A 25 -15.10 2.39 -7.47
N TRP A 26 -15.13 2.08 -6.17
CA TRP A 26 -16.37 2.14 -5.40
C TRP A 26 -16.76 3.58 -5.02
N ALA A 27 -15.79 4.47 -4.83
CA ALA A 27 -16.04 5.90 -4.60
C ALA A 27 -16.75 6.58 -5.79
N GLU A 28 -16.59 6.03 -7.00
CA GLU A 28 -17.34 6.47 -8.19
C GLU A 28 -18.78 5.96 -8.22
N ARG A 29 -19.04 4.81 -7.57
CA ARG A 29 -20.33 4.10 -7.63
C ARG A 29 -21.24 4.40 -6.45
N VAL A 30 -20.68 4.80 -5.30
CA VAL A 30 -21.41 5.05 -4.04
C VAL A 30 -21.02 6.43 -3.51
N PRO A 31 -21.66 7.50 -4.01
CA PRO A 31 -21.32 8.89 -3.64
C PRO A 31 -21.41 9.18 -2.13
N GLU A 32 -22.29 8.48 -1.42
CA GLU A 32 -22.56 8.65 0.02
C GLU A 32 -21.34 8.36 0.91
N ILE A 33 -20.39 7.54 0.42
CA ILE A 33 -19.17 7.15 1.13
C ILE A 33 -17.89 7.46 0.33
N ALA A 34 -18.02 8.28 -0.71
CA ALA A 34 -16.93 8.48 -1.67
C ALA A 34 -15.71 9.15 -1.03
N GLU A 35 -15.90 10.08 -0.10
CA GLU A 35 -14.77 10.77 0.55
C GLU A 35 -14.01 9.82 1.48
N GLU A 36 -14.71 8.98 2.24
CA GLU A 36 -14.11 7.95 3.10
C GLU A 36 -13.30 6.96 2.29
N LEU A 37 -13.82 6.50 1.15
CA LEU A 37 -13.11 5.58 0.25
C LEU A 37 -11.89 6.23 -0.40
N ARG A 38 -12.01 7.50 -0.85
CA ARG A 38 -10.86 8.25 -1.36
C ARG A 38 -9.79 8.47 -0.30
N ARG A 39 -10.18 8.75 0.94
CA ARG A 39 -9.25 8.87 2.08
C ARG A 39 -8.57 7.55 2.38
N ALA A 40 -9.32 6.44 2.41
CA ALA A 40 -8.77 5.11 2.63
C ALA A 40 -7.73 4.76 1.55
N ALA A 41 -8.03 5.05 0.27
CA ALA A 41 -7.08 4.85 -0.82
C ALA A 41 -5.78 5.64 -0.60
N ARG A 42 -5.88 6.93 -0.26
CA ARG A 42 -4.72 7.77 0.07
C ARG A 42 -3.88 7.19 1.21
N TYR A 43 -4.52 6.76 2.30
CA TYR A 43 -3.78 6.21 3.45
C TYR A 43 -3.08 4.90 3.13
N VAL A 44 -3.69 4.04 2.33
CA VAL A 44 -3.08 2.77 1.92
C VAL A 44 -1.91 3.01 0.96
N GLU A 45 -2.00 4.00 0.07
CA GLU A 45 -0.87 4.43 -0.77
C GLU A 45 0.29 5.01 0.05
N GLU A 46 0.01 5.84 1.06
CA GLU A 46 1.04 6.34 1.98
C GLU A 46 1.70 5.21 2.78
N ALA A 47 0.92 4.21 3.22
CA ALA A 47 1.48 3.02 3.84
C ALA A 47 2.45 2.31 2.88
N SER A 48 2.06 2.09 1.62
CA SER A 48 2.93 1.50 0.59
C SER A 48 4.25 2.24 0.42
N LYS A 49 4.24 3.59 0.39
CA LYS A 49 5.47 4.39 0.32
C LYS A 49 6.41 4.12 1.51
N MET A 50 5.86 3.98 2.71
CA MET A 50 6.66 3.66 3.90
C MET A 50 7.21 2.23 3.85
N LEU A 51 6.44 1.27 3.34
CA LEU A 51 6.88 -0.11 3.14
C LEU A 51 7.99 -0.21 2.11
N GLU A 52 7.91 0.53 1.00
CA GLU A 52 8.98 0.61 0.01
C GLU A 52 10.27 1.19 0.59
N VAL A 53 10.18 2.22 1.43
CA VAL A 53 11.35 2.77 2.14
C VAL A 53 11.95 1.71 3.07
N ALA A 54 11.13 0.96 3.81
CA ALA A 54 11.60 -0.13 4.67
C ALA A 54 12.30 -1.23 3.86
N LEU A 55 11.74 -1.60 2.70
CA LEU A 55 12.35 -2.59 1.79
C LEU A 55 13.72 -2.11 1.30
N ARG A 56 13.82 -0.87 0.83
CA ARG A 56 15.09 -0.28 0.36
C ARG A 56 16.16 -0.31 1.45
N LYS A 57 15.81 0.07 2.69
CA LYS A 57 16.74 0.01 3.83
C LYS A 57 17.24 -1.41 4.09
N LEU A 58 16.35 -2.40 4.08
CA LEU A 58 16.72 -3.80 4.27
C LEU A 58 17.60 -4.37 3.14
N THR A 59 17.48 -3.85 1.91
CA THR A 59 18.32 -4.27 0.78
C THR A 59 19.66 -3.51 0.72
N GLN A 60 19.72 -2.28 1.23
CA GLN A 60 20.95 -1.48 1.27
C GLN A 60 21.88 -1.85 2.42
N GLU A 61 21.38 -2.46 3.50
CA GLU A 61 22.20 -3.02 4.60
C GLU A 61 23.09 -4.20 4.18
N GLU A 62 22.94 -4.75 2.97
CA GLU A 62 23.62 -5.97 2.52
C GLU A 62 24.83 -5.71 1.59
N ILE A 63 25.21 -4.44 1.37
CA ILE A 63 26.37 -4.04 0.57
C ILE A 63 27.52 -3.60 1.48
#